data_AF-A0A382ITB2-F1
#
_entry.id   AF-A0A382ITB2-F1
#
_cell.length_a   1.000
_cell.length_b   1.000
_cell.length_c   1.000
_cell.angle_alpha   90.00
_cell.angle_beta   90.00
_cell.angle_gamma   90.00
#
_symmetry.space_group_name_H-M   'P 1'
#
loop_
_entity.id
_entity.type
_entity.pdbx_description
1 polymer ?
#
loop_
_entity_poly.entity_id
_entity_poly.type
_entity_poly.pdbx_seq_one_letter_code
_entity_poly.pdbx_strand_id
1 'polypeptide(L)' 'MSKRNQQVRDISGVVLLDKASGSSSNYVLQQVKRLFGANKAGHTGSLDPLASGL' A
#
# COMPACT_ATOMS: atom_id res chain seq x y z
N MET A 1 17.57 -0.93 19.95
CA MET A 1 16.32 -0.33 19.46
C MET A 1 15.19 -1.32 19.70
N SER A 2 14.22 -0.99 20.55
CA SER A 2 13.07 -1.86 20.85
C SER A 2 12.24 -2.05 19.56
N LYS A 3 12.05 -3.31 19.12
CA LYS A 3 11.09 -3.62 18.05
C LYS A 3 9.71 -3.29 18.60
N ARG A 4 9.11 -2.19 18.16
CA ARG A 4 7.71 -1.88 18.44
C ARG A 4 6.89 -3.05 17.91
N ASN A 5 6.27 -3.83 18.79
CA ASN A 5 5.47 -4.98 18.45
C ASN A 5 4.14 -4.50 17.83
N GLN A 6 4.20 -3.94 16.61
CA GLN A 6 3.00 -3.60 15.86
C GLN A 6 2.33 -4.90 15.46
N GLN A 7 1.17 -5.18 16.04
CA GLN A 7 0.35 -6.33 15.65
C GLN A 7 -0.10 -6.13 14.20
N VAL A 8 0.52 -6.88 13.29
CA VAL A 8 0.10 -7.01 11.89
C VAL A 8 -1.02 -8.03 11.79
N ARG A 9 -1.90 -7.84 10.81
CA ARG A 9 -3.11 -8.62 10.58
C ARG A 9 -2.99 -9.39 9.28
N ASP A 10 -3.43 -10.65 9.29
CA ASP A 10 -3.68 -11.38 8.06
C ASP A 10 -5.05 -10.95 7.51
N ILE A 11 -5.03 -10.28 6.36
CA ILE A 11 -6.20 -9.65 5.75
C ILE A 11 -6.44 -10.29 4.38
N SER A 12 -7.68 -10.71 4.12
CA SER A 12 -8.16 -11.11 2.80
C SER A 12 -9.10 -10.04 2.27
N GLY A 13 -8.68 -9.30 1.25
CA GLY A 13 -9.48 -8.23 0.67
C GLY A 13 -8.81 -7.54 -0.51
N VAL A 14 -9.56 -6.66 -1.16
CA VAL A 14 -9.11 -5.84 -2.29
C VAL A 14 -9.40 -4.38 -1.96
N VAL A 15 -8.45 -3.50 -2.26
CA VAL A 15 -8.63 -2.05 -2.16
C VAL A 15 -8.54 -1.49 -3.56
N LEU A 16 -9.61 -0.81 -3.99
CA LEU A 16 -9.61 0.02 -5.18
C LEU A 16 -9.08 1.40 -4.77
N LEU A 17 -7.96 1.81 -5.33
CA LEU A 17 -7.28 3.04 -4.96
C LEU A 17 -7.03 3.86 -6.22
N ASP A 18 -7.53 5.09 -6.24
CA ASP A 18 -7.14 6.07 -7.26
C ASP A 18 -5.80 6.71 -6.84
N LYS A 19 -4.72 6.32 -7.50
CA LYS A 19 -3.35 6.76 -7.22
C LYS A 19 -3.19 8.20 -7.69
N ALA A 20 -2.82 9.09 -6.77
CA ALA A 20 -2.44 10.45 -7.12
C ALA A 20 -1.11 10.49 -7.93
N SER A 21 -0.98 11.50 -8.78
CA SER A 21 0.29 11.81 -9.46
C SER A 21 1.36 12.26 -8.45
N GLY A 22 2.63 12.07 -8.80
CA GLY A 22 3.80 12.42 -7.98
C GLY A 22 4.25 11.32 -7.01
N SER A 23 3.52 10.20 -6.92
CA SER A 23 3.89 9.05 -6.08
C SER A 23 4.03 7.77 -6.91
N SER A 24 5.02 6.93 -6.55
CA SER A 24 5.13 5.60 -7.16
C SER A 24 4.04 4.66 -6.64
N SER A 25 3.69 3.66 -7.44
CA SER A 25 2.68 2.66 -7.07
C SER A 25 3.05 1.91 -5.78
N ASN A 26 4.33 1.56 -5.59
CA ASN A 26 4.79 0.93 -4.37
C ASN A 26 4.73 1.87 -3.16
N TYR A 27 5.03 3.16 -3.32
CA TYR A 27 4.93 4.11 -2.20
C TYR A 27 3.50 4.13 -1.63
N VAL A 28 2.50 4.22 -2.51
CA VAL A 28 1.09 4.22 -2.12
C VAL A 28 0.68 2.87 -1.52
N LEU A 29 1.12 1.75 -2.10
CA LEU A 29 0.91 0.41 -1.53
C LEU A 29 1.42 0.30 -0.08
N GLN A 30 2.61 0.85 0.22
CA GLN A 30 3.16 0.83 1.58
C GLN A 30 2.33 1.66 2.56
N GLN A 31 1.74 2.78 2.11
CA GLN A 31 0.81 3.55 2.94
C GLN A 31 -0.44 2.72 3.25
N VAL A 32 -1.07 2.14 2.23
CA VAL A 32 -2.26 1.26 2.42
C VAL A 32 -1.93 0.10 3.35
N LYS A 33 -0.82 -0.61 3.13
CA LYS A 33 -0.37 -1.72 3.99
C LYS A 33 -0.26 -1.29 5.45
N ARG A 34 0.30 -0.10 5.73
CA ARG A 34 0.46 0.44 7.09
C ARG A 34 -0.88 0.86 7.69
N LEU A 35 -1.74 1.54 6.94
CA LEU A 35 -3.07 1.97 7.38
C LEU A 35 -3.94 0.78 7.82
N PHE A 36 -3.89 -0.32 7.07
CA PHE A 36 -4.59 -1.54 7.42
C PHE A 36 -3.78 -2.46 8.35
N GLY A 37 -2.53 -2.13 8.70
CA GLY A 37 -1.67 -3.03 9.47
C GLY A 37 -1.59 -4.42 8.83
N ALA A 38 -1.58 -4.51 7.50
CA ALA A 38 -1.59 -5.78 6.78
C ALA A 38 -0.22 -6.45 6.84
N ASN A 39 -0.19 -7.76 7.05
CA ASN A 39 1.04 -8.56 7.01
C ASN A 39 1.69 -8.52 5.62
N LYS A 40 0.85 -8.63 4.57
CA LYS A 40 1.24 -8.59 3.15
C LYS A 40 0.24 -7.78 2.33
N ALA A 41 0.73 -7.12 1.28
CA ALA A 41 -0.09 -6.45 0.27
C ALA A 41 0.65 -6.46 -1.08
N GLY A 42 -0.09 -6.35 -2.19
CA GLY A 42 0.44 -6.24 -3.54
C GLY A 42 -0.47 -5.35 -4.41
N HIS A 43 0.02 -4.91 -5.57
CA HIS A 43 -0.75 -4.16 -6.57
C HIS A 43 -0.75 -4.93 -7.90
N THR A 44 -1.72 -4.65 -8.78
CA THR A 44 -1.95 -5.40 -10.04
C THR A 44 -1.06 -4.94 -11.20
N GLY A 45 -0.33 -3.83 -11.03
CA GLY A 45 0.62 -3.30 -12.00
C GLY A 45 1.22 -2.00 -11.50
N SER A 46 2.33 -1.56 -12.08
CA SER A 46 2.93 -0.28 -11.73
C SER A 46 2.48 0.80 -12.69
N LEU A 47 1.85 1.83 -12.16
CA LEU A 47 1.73 3.13 -12.81
C LEU A 47 3.00 3.96 -12.58
N ASP A 48 3.39 4.72 -13.60
CA ASP A 48 4.49 5.68 -13.51
C ASP A 48 4.25 6.70 -12.38
N PRO A 49 5.30 7.31 -11.80
CA PRO A 49 5.14 8.30 -10.74
C PRO A 49 4.21 9.47 -11.14
N LEU A 50 4.26 9.91 -12.39
CA LEU A 50 3.44 11.01 -12.90
C LEU A 50 2.02 10.60 -13.32
N ALA A 51 1.76 9.31 -13.50
CA ALA A 51 0.43 8.81 -13.84
C ALA A 51 -0.53 8.94 -12.64
N SER A 52 -1.82 9.05 -12.91
CA SER A 52 -2.89 8.97 -11.91
C SER A 52 -3.98 8.02 -12.38
N GLY A 53 -4.84 7.59 -11.47
CA GLY A 53 -5.96 6.70 -11.78
C GLY A 53 -5.97 5.46 -10.90
N LEU A 54 -6.95 4.59 -11.20
CA LEU A 54 -7.19 3.34 -10.49
C LEU A 54 -6.02 2.34 -10.55
#